data_AF-A0AAW7VTX4-F1
#
_entry.id   AF-A0AAW7VTX4-F1
#
_cell.length_a   1.000
_cell.length_b   1.000
_cell.length_c   1.000
_cell.angle_alpha   90.00
_cell.angle_beta   90.00
_cell.angle_gamma   90.00
#
_symmetry.space_group_name_H-M   'P 1'
#
loop_
_entity.id
_entity.type
_entity.pdbx_description
1 polymer ?
#
loop_
_entity_poly.entity_id
_entity_poly.type
_entity_poly.pdbx_seq_one_letter_code
_entity_poly.pdbx_strand_id
1 'polypeptide(L)'
;MHESGGPGWRITMDTSGPMLIALYLRDVAGLDGVGKPMLAHAAPKIRQADHSHLTSDVGGISALKTEWEAWWEKLVKSYPEPAQELTPPSFKAFGNSPALQRVLQAHFGAALAWATDRIDEYADLEAAREANGVTNVLNELVEDRLLEVGRSSRDFDLTIIELPLTEPRAWYLEPSTIFMSHRLLSQPDVFRSYVQPVVELLA
;
A
#
# COMPACT_ATOMS: atom_id res chain seq x y z
N MET A 1 11.36 1.01 7.62
CA MET A 1 11.30 2.27 6.87
C MET A 1 12.67 2.56 6.30
N HIS A 2 12.78 2.45 4.99
CA HIS A 2 13.99 2.72 4.24
C HIS A 2 13.90 4.12 3.61
N GLU A 3 14.93 4.93 3.79
CA GLU A 3 15.04 6.25 3.16
C GLU A 3 16.36 6.31 2.38
N SER A 4 16.25 6.69 1.11
CA SER A 4 17.35 6.97 0.22
C SER A 4 17.26 8.41 -0.26
N GLY A 5 18.39 9.11 -0.35
CA GLY A 5 18.36 10.49 -0.83
C GLY A 5 19.73 11.06 -1.12
N GLY A 6 19.73 12.12 -1.93
CA GLY A 6 20.89 12.91 -2.29
C GLY A 6 20.50 14.38 -2.49
N PRO A 7 21.43 15.24 -2.96
CA PRO A 7 21.11 16.62 -3.26
C PRO A 7 19.98 16.70 -4.28
N GLY A 8 18.83 17.27 -3.89
CA GLY A 8 17.67 17.46 -4.76
C GLY A 8 16.74 16.26 -4.91
N TRP A 9 16.91 15.16 -4.16
CA TRP A 9 15.93 14.07 -4.25
C TRP A 9 15.84 13.25 -2.97
N ARG A 10 14.64 12.71 -2.72
CA ARG A 10 14.38 11.77 -1.63
C ARG A 10 13.42 10.67 -2.09
N ILE A 11 13.75 9.43 -1.76
CA ILE A 11 12.87 8.28 -1.91
C ILE A 11 12.64 7.67 -0.54
N THR A 12 11.38 7.51 -0.15
CA THR A 12 10.99 6.76 1.05
C THR A 12 10.32 5.46 0.64
N MET A 13 10.58 4.40 1.40
CA MET A 13 9.99 3.09 1.18
C MET A 13 9.60 2.47 2.51
N ASP A 14 8.32 2.11 2.64
CA ASP A 14 7.80 1.50 3.87
C ASP A 14 6.53 0.68 3.60
N THR A 15 6.04 -0.02 4.61
CA THR A 15 4.71 -0.61 4.61
C THR A 15 3.71 0.21 5.46
N SER A 16 2.42 -0.12 5.40
CA SER A 16 1.37 0.63 6.11
C SER A 16 0.33 -0.29 6.77
N GLY A 17 0.35 -0.36 8.10
CA GLY A 17 -0.61 -1.14 8.89
C GLY A 17 -2.09 -0.84 8.58
N PRO A 18 -2.53 0.44 8.53
CA PRO A 18 -3.89 0.78 8.15
C PRO A 18 -4.28 0.30 6.74
N MET A 19 -3.35 0.39 5.77
CA MET A 19 -3.60 -0.13 4.42
C MET A 19 -3.61 -1.66 4.39
N LEU A 20 -2.80 -2.34 5.20
CA LEU A 20 -2.86 -3.79 5.36
C LEU A 20 -4.21 -4.25 5.91
N ILE A 21 -4.75 -3.56 6.92
CA ILE A 21 -6.09 -3.85 7.45
C ILE A 21 -7.15 -3.61 6.37
N ALA A 22 -7.06 -2.50 5.63
CA ALA A 22 -7.99 -2.21 4.53
C ALA A 22 -7.92 -3.29 3.44
N LEU A 23 -6.70 -3.72 3.07
CA LEU A 23 -6.45 -4.78 2.11
C LEU A 23 -7.03 -6.12 2.58
N TYR A 24 -6.86 -6.46 3.86
CA TYR A 24 -7.47 -7.65 4.45
C TYR A 24 -8.99 -7.62 4.33
N LEU A 25 -9.61 -6.49 4.71
CA LEU A 25 -11.06 -6.33 4.67
C LEU A 25 -11.62 -6.40 3.25
N ARG A 26 -10.88 -5.88 2.27
CA ARG A 26 -11.24 -6.00 0.86
C ARG A 26 -11.35 -7.46 0.44
N ASP A 27 -10.31 -8.24 0.73
CA ASP A 27 -10.20 -9.61 0.26
C ASP A 27 -11.12 -10.57 1.04
N VAL A 28 -11.29 -10.39 2.36
CA VAL A 28 -12.22 -11.20 3.14
C VAL A 28 -13.68 -10.95 2.73
N ALA A 29 -14.02 -9.74 2.32
CA ALA A 29 -15.35 -9.38 1.85
C ALA A 29 -15.59 -9.66 0.35
N GLY A 30 -14.58 -10.20 -0.35
CA GLY A 30 -14.69 -10.50 -1.79
C GLY A 30 -14.96 -9.27 -2.64
N LEU A 31 -14.44 -8.11 -2.22
CA LEU A 31 -14.57 -6.86 -2.98
C LEU A 31 -13.58 -6.87 -4.13
N ASP A 32 -13.94 -7.56 -5.21
CA ASP A 32 -13.10 -7.64 -6.40
C ASP A 32 -13.22 -6.38 -7.25
N GLY A 33 -12.09 -5.93 -7.78
CA GLY A 33 -12.02 -4.81 -8.70
C GLY A 33 -12.44 -3.46 -8.10
N VAL A 34 -12.27 -3.29 -6.79
CA VAL A 34 -12.45 -2.01 -6.09
C VAL A 34 -11.13 -1.29 -5.89
N GLY A 35 -11.23 0.03 -5.71
CA GLY A 35 -10.09 0.89 -5.40
C GLY A 35 -9.43 1.50 -6.63
N LYS A 36 -8.74 2.62 -6.39
CA LYS A 36 -7.94 3.33 -7.39
C LYS A 36 -6.54 3.53 -6.81
N PRO A 37 -5.50 2.90 -7.40
CA PRO A 37 -5.56 1.89 -8.47
C PRO A 37 -6.20 0.58 -8.00
N MET A 38 -6.66 -0.23 -8.95
CA MET A 38 -7.09 -1.60 -8.67
C MET A 38 -5.85 -2.45 -8.38
N LEU A 39 -5.61 -2.70 -7.10
CA LEU A 39 -4.50 -3.54 -6.64
C LEU A 39 -4.84 -5.03 -6.77
N ALA A 40 -3.81 -5.85 -7.01
CA ALA A 40 -3.92 -7.30 -6.95
C ALA A 40 -4.36 -7.80 -5.56
N HIS A 41 -4.75 -9.07 -5.44
CA HIS A 41 -5.10 -9.68 -4.16
C HIS A 41 -3.93 -9.70 -3.18
N ALA A 42 -4.25 -9.78 -1.89
CA ALA A 42 -3.27 -9.95 -0.84
C ALA A 42 -2.63 -11.35 -0.89
N ALA A 43 -1.35 -11.40 -0.54
CA ALA A 43 -0.60 -12.62 -0.28
C ALA A 43 -0.23 -12.66 1.22
N PRO A 44 -0.43 -13.78 1.93
CA PRO A 44 -1.09 -15.01 1.49
C PRO A 44 -2.59 -14.79 1.22
N LYS A 45 -3.19 -15.70 0.44
CA LYS A 45 -4.60 -15.61 0.05
C LYS A 45 -5.51 -15.61 1.27
N ILE A 46 -6.36 -14.59 1.38
CA ILE A 46 -7.37 -14.47 2.43
C ILE A 46 -8.64 -15.22 1.99
N ARG A 47 -9.21 -16.01 2.91
CA ARG A 47 -10.47 -16.73 2.65
C ARG A 47 -11.64 -15.75 2.74
N GLN A 48 -12.43 -15.69 1.68
CA GLN A 48 -13.66 -14.91 1.65
C GLN A 48 -14.69 -15.42 2.66
N ALA A 49 -15.45 -14.50 3.24
CA ALA A 49 -16.61 -14.76 4.09
C ALA A 49 -17.85 -14.09 3.47
N ASP A 50 -19.03 -14.60 3.82
CA ASP A 50 -20.30 -14.02 3.36
C ASP A 50 -20.79 -12.95 4.35
N HIS A 51 -20.89 -11.71 3.87
CA HIS A 51 -21.35 -10.54 4.64
C HIS A 51 -22.74 -10.06 4.22
N SER A 52 -23.46 -10.81 3.39
CA SER A 52 -24.79 -10.45 2.90
C SER A 52 -25.77 -10.15 4.06
N HIS A 53 -25.83 -11.05 5.04
CA HIS A 53 -26.63 -10.88 6.24
C HIS A 53 -26.11 -9.78 7.17
N LEU A 54 -24.78 -9.62 7.26
CA LEU A 54 -24.18 -8.62 8.15
C LEU A 54 -24.47 -7.19 7.67
N THR A 55 -24.57 -6.99 6.35
CA THR A 55 -24.71 -5.67 5.72
C THR A 55 -26.11 -5.37 5.21
N SER A 56 -27.06 -6.31 5.31
CA SER A 56 -28.41 -6.20 4.72
C SER A 56 -29.14 -4.91 5.09
N ASP A 57 -29.06 -4.51 6.37
CA ASP A 57 -29.82 -3.38 6.91
C ASP A 57 -29.14 -2.03 6.66
N VAL A 58 -27.96 -2.04 6.03
CA VAL A 58 -27.12 -0.85 5.80
C VAL A 58 -26.61 -0.75 4.37
N GLY A 59 -27.46 -1.13 3.42
CA GLY A 59 -27.20 -0.97 1.99
C GLY A 59 -26.41 -2.12 1.36
N GLY A 60 -26.11 -3.18 2.11
CA GLY A 60 -25.53 -4.42 1.61
C GLY A 60 -24.09 -4.28 1.09
N ILE A 61 -23.71 -5.23 0.23
CA ILE A 61 -22.37 -5.29 -0.38
C ILE A 61 -22.08 -4.06 -1.26
N SER A 62 -23.10 -3.47 -1.88
CA SER A 62 -22.90 -2.24 -2.68
C SER A 62 -22.45 -1.07 -1.81
N ALA A 63 -23.06 -0.88 -0.64
CA ALA A 63 -22.65 0.16 0.29
C ALA A 63 -21.24 -0.13 0.83
N LEU A 64 -20.96 -1.39 1.20
CA LEU A 64 -19.64 -1.82 1.66
C LEU A 64 -18.53 -1.50 0.65
N LYS A 65 -18.76 -1.76 -0.65
CA LYS A 65 -17.83 -1.42 -1.73
C LYS A 65 -17.52 0.07 -1.77
N THR A 66 -18.54 0.92 -1.82
CA THR A 66 -18.37 2.38 -1.89
C THR A 66 -17.68 2.94 -0.64
N GLU A 67 -18.09 2.46 0.54
CA GLU A 67 -17.51 2.88 1.81
C GLU A 67 -16.04 2.47 1.94
N TRP A 68 -15.69 1.25 1.51
CA TRP A 68 -14.32 0.78 1.47
C TRP A 68 -13.46 1.62 0.50
N GLU A 69 -13.97 1.92 -0.70
CA GLU A 69 -13.26 2.75 -1.68
C GLU A 69 -12.98 4.16 -1.15
N ALA A 70 -13.96 4.77 -0.50
CA ALA A 70 -13.80 6.08 0.12
C ALA A 70 -12.78 6.07 1.27
N TRP A 71 -12.77 5.00 2.07
CA TRP A 71 -11.77 4.83 3.13
C TRP A 71 -10.37 4.60 2.56
N TRP A 72 -10.24 3.74 1.55
CA TRP A 72 -8.97 3.49 0.85
C TRP A 72 -8.40 4.79 0.27
N GLU A 73 -9.20 5.56 -0.47
CA GLU A 73 -8.79 6.85 -1.03
C GLU A 73 -8.32 7.83 0.06
N LYS A 74 -9.00 7.85 1.21
CA LYS A 74 -8.59 8.67 2.35
C LYS A 74 -7.23 8.22 2.89
N LEU A 75 -6.99 6.92 3.05
CA LEU A 75 -5.71 6.37 3.52
C LEU A 75 -4.57 6.72 2.56
N VAL A 76 -4.81 6.59 1.25
CA VAL A 76 -3.82 6.94 0.21
C VAL A 76 -3.47 8.42 0.29
N LYS A 77 -4.48 9.30 0.37
CA LYS A 77 -4.26 10.76 0.39
C LYS A 77 -3.61 11.27 1.67
N SER A 78 -3.81 10.59 2.80
CA SER A 78 -3.22 11.00 4.07
C SER A 78 -1.81 10.49 4.27
N TYR A 79 -1.34 9.47 3.54
CA TYR A 79 -0.01 8.91 3.74
C TYR A 79 1.09 9.95 3.48
N PRO A 80 2.15 10.05 4.31
CA PRO A 80 2.52 9.18 5.44
C PRO A 80 1.94 9.58 6.81
N GLU A 81 1.00 10.53 6.87
CA GLU A 81 0.39 10.96 8.14
C GLU A 81 -0.28 9.78 8.86
N PRO A 82 -0.27 9.80 10.22
CA PRO A 82 -0.92 8.76 11.00
C PRO A 82 -2.39 8.64 10.60
N ALA A 83 -2.77 7.43 10.19
CA ALA A 83 -4.15 7.15 9.83
C ALA A 83 -5.07 7.34 11.04
N GLN A 84 -6.36 7.51 10.74
CA GLN A 84 -7.40 7.58 11.76
C GLN A 84 -7.35 6.34 12.66
N GLU A 85 -7.30 6.56 13.97
CA GLU A 85 -7.15 5.47 14.94
C GLU A 85 -8.34 4.50 14.85
N LEU A 86 -8.02 3.23 14.65
CA LEU A 86 -9.00 2.14 14.61
C LEU A 86 -9.31 1.70 16.03
N THR A 87 -10.20 2.42 16.72
CA THR A 87 -10.52 2.13 18.13
C THR A 87 -11.69 1.14 18.27
N PRO A 88 -11.45 -0.11 18.70
CA PRO A 88 -12.51 -1.07 19.00
C PRO A 88 -13.30 -0.68 20.27
N PRO A 89 -14.46 -1.30 20.50
CA PRO A 89 -15.24 -2.13 19.57
C PRO A 89 -16.14 -1.28 18.67
N SER A 90 -16.27 0.02 18.96
CA SER A 90 -17.30 0.87 18.33
C SER A 90 -16.86 1.49 17.01
N PHE A 91 -15.55 1.67 16.76
CA PHE A 91 -15.03 2.25 15.52
C PHE A 91 -15.79 3.51 15.08
N LYS A 92 -16.01 4.45 16.00
CA LYS A 92 -16.84 5.66 15.79
C LYS A 92 -16.44 6.48 14.56
N ALA A 93 -15.17 6.40 14.17
CA ALA A 93 -14.63 6.94 12.94
C ALA A 93 -15.43 6.56 11.67
N PHE A 94 -16.06 5.38 11.67
CA PHE A 94 -16.84 4.83 10.57
C PHE A 94 -18.35 4.98 10.78
N GLY A 95 -18.80 5.91 11.62
CA GLY A 95 -20.25 6.17 11.82
C GLY A 95 -20.98 6.59 10.53
N ASN A 96 -20.26 7.17 9.56
CA ASN A 96 -20.79 7.51 8.24
C ASN A 96 -20.59 6.39 7.20
N SER A 97 -20.09 5.22 7.63
CA SER A 97 -19.79 4.06 6.79
C SER A 97 -20.24 2.78 7.51
N PRO A 98 -21.56 2.62 7.73
CA PRO A 98 -22.09 1.58 8.62
C PRO A 98 -21.95 0.14 8.09
N ALA A 99 -21.80 -0.08 6.78
CA ALA A 99 -21.54 -1.41 6.23
C ALA A 99 -20.08 -1.82 6.51
N LEU A 100 -19.13 -0.94 6.21
CA LEU A 100 -17.72 -1.09 6.50
C LEU A 100 -17.47 -1.24 8.01
N GLN A 101 -18.15 -0.43 8.84
CA GLN A 101 -18.06 -0.51 10.29
C GLN A 101 -18.41 -1.91 10.82
N ARG A 102 -19.49 -2.53 10.32
CA ARG A 102 -19.90 -3.87 10.74
C ARG A 102 -18.91 -4.95 10.32
N VAL A 103 -18.41 -4.89 9.07
CA VAL A 103 -17.43 -5.85 8.57
C VAL A 103 -16.10 -5.70 9.32
N LEU A 104 -15.65 -4.46 9.58
CA LEU A 104 -14.49 -4.17 10.41
C LEU A 104 -14.68 -4.74 11.82
N GLN A 105 -15.82 -4.52 12.47
CA GLN A 105 -16.11 -5.10 13.79
C GLN A 105 -16.02 -6.62 13.82
N ALA A 106 -16.59 -7.29 12.82
CA ALA A 106 -16.58 -8.75 12.73
C ALA A 106 -15.17 -9.33 12.51
N HIS A 107 -14.29 -8.59 11.85
CA HIS A 107 -12.99 -9.08 11.40
C HIS A 107 -11.77 -8.41 12.06
N PHE A 108 -11.96 -7.40 12.92
CA PHE A 108 -10.84 -6.57 13.41
C PHE A 108 -9.70 -7.38 14.04
N GLY A 109 -10.02 -8.37 14.89
CA GLY A 109 -8.99 -9.20 15.51
C GLY A 109 -8.17 -9.99 14.49
N ALA A 110 -8.83 -10.58 13.49
CA ALA A 110 -8.15 -11.33 12.42
C ALA A 110 -7.38 -10.41 11.47
N ALA A 111 -7.93 -9.25 11.13
CA ALA A 111 -7.31 -8.26 10.27
C ALA A 111 -6.06 -7.65 10.93
N LEU A 112 -6.13 -7.36 12.24
CA LEU A 112 -5.01 -6.84 13.02
C LEU A 112 -3.90 -7.88 13.13
N ALA A 113 -4.22 -9.12 13.51
CA ALA A 113 -3.24 -10.20 13.57
C ALA A 113 -2.55 -10.42 12.22
N TRP A 114 -3.34 -10.50 11.14
CA TRP A 114 -2.80 -10.65 9.79
C TRP A 114 -1.90 -9.48 9.39
N ALA A 115 -2.28 -8.24 9.69
CA ALA A 115 -1.46 -7.06 9.38
C ALA A 115 -0.16 -7.03 10.19
N THR A 116 -0.21 -7.38 11.48
CA THR A 116 0.98 -7.50 12.33
C THR A 116 1.95 -8.52 11.76
N ASP A 117 1.49 -9.73 11.42
CA ASP A 117 2.35 -10.75 10.81
C ASP A 117 3.01 -10.25 9.51
N ARG A 118 2.32 -9.45 8.69
CA ARG A 118 2.90 -8.88 7.45
C ARG A 118 3.90 -7.77 7.72
N ILE A 119 3.73 -7.00 8.79
CA ILE A 119 4.68 -5.98 9.23
C ILE A 119 5.96 -6.66 9.72
N ASP A 120 5.83 -7.73 10.50
CA ASP A 120 6.98 -8.50 10.99
C ASP A 120 7.73 -9.15 9.82
N GLU A 121 7.02 -9.79 8.88
CA GLU A 121 7.62 -10.31 7.64
C GLU A 121 8.31 -9.22 6.80
N TYR A 122 7.71 -8.03 6.74
CA TYR A 122 8.30 -6.89 6.05
C TYR A 122 9.62 -6.47 6.68
N ALA A 123 9.68 -6.38 8.01
CA ALA A 123 10.88 -6.03 8.76
C ALA A 123 12.00 -7.06 8.54
N ASP A 124 11.68 -8.35 8.52
CA ASP A 124 12.64 -9.42 8.22
C ASP A 124 13.19 -9.30 6.78
N LEU A 125 12.31 -9.00 5.81
CA LEU A 125 12.71 -8.76 4.42
C LEU A 125 13.59 -7.52 4.28
N GLU A 126 13.26 -6.42 4.97
CA GLU A 126 14.04 -5.19 4.99
C GLU A 126 15.46 -5.47 5.51
N ALA A 127 15.59 -6.12 6.67
CA ALA A 127 16.89 -6.48 7.25
C ALA A 127 17.72 -7.39 6.32
N ALA A 128 17.08 -8.36 5.66
CA ALA A 128 17.75 -9.21 4.68
C ALA A 128 18.21 -8.42 3.43
N ARG A 129 17.43 -7.45 2.96
CA ARG A 129 17.77 -6.62 1.78
C ARG A 129 18.92 -5.68 2.09
N GLU A 130 18.94 -5.07 3.26
CA GLU A 130 20.05 -4.22 3.72
C GLU A 130 21.36 -5.01 3.78
N ALA A 131 21.33 -6.22 4.35
CA ALA A 131 22.52 -7.09 4.41
C ALA A 131 23.06 -7.49 3.02
N ASN A 132 22.18 -7.58 2.01
CA ASN A 132 22.53 -7.95 0.64
C ASN A 132 22.74 -6.75 -0.31
N GLY A 133 22.55 -5.52 0.16
CA GLY A 133 22.69 -4.30 -0.66
C GLY A 133 21.64 -4.15 -1.77
N VAL A 134 20.50 -4.83 -1.69
CA VAL A 134 19.46 -4.82 -2.74
C VAL A 134 18.86 -3.42 -2.93
N THR A 135 18.84 -2.61 -1.86
CA THR A 135 18.33 -1.23 -1.88
C THR A 135 19.22 -0.26 -2.68
N ASN A 136 20.47 -0.63 -2.97
CA ASN A 136 21.36 0.20 -3.82
C ASN A 136 20.84 0.36 -5.25
N VAL A 137 20.02 -0.59 -5.73
CA VAL A 137 19.40 -0.55 -7.07
C VAL A 137 18.58 0.73 -7.28
N LEU A 138 17.92 1.23 -6.23
CA LEU A 138 17.17 2.49 -6.28
C LEU A 138 18.10 3.69 -6.43
N ASN A 139 19.18 3.73 -5.65
CA ASN A 139 20.13 4.82 -5.68
C ASN A 139 20.82 4.90 -7.04
N GLU A 140 21.29 3.76 -7.56
CA GLU A 140 21.90 3.67 -8.89
C GLU A 140 20.95 4.18 -9.98
N LEU A 141 19.68 3.78 -9.95
CA LEU A 141 18.70 4.22 -10.94
C LEU A 141 18.48 5.74 -10.93
N VAL A 142 18.44 6.36 -9.75
CA VAL A 142 18.29 7.82 -9.63
C VAL A 142 19.57 8.53 -10.03
N GLU A 143 20.73 8.05 -9.58
CA GLU A 143 22.03 8.62 -9.94
C GLU A 143 22.27 8.60 -11.44
N ASP A 144 22.00 7.46 -12.11
CA ASP A 144 22.07 7.32 -13.57
C ASP A 144 21.20 8.39 -14.25
N ARG A 145 19.96 8.58 -13.77
CA ARG A 145 19.05 9.58 -14.31
C ARG A 145 19.52 11.01 -14.08
N LEU A 146 20.03 11.33 -12.90
CA LEU A 146 20.55 12.66 -12.58
C LEU A 146 21.78 13.01 -13.43
N LEU A 147 22.62 12.02 -13.73
CA LEU A 147 23.75 12.17 -14.66
C LEU A 147 23.28 12.48 -16.08
N GLU A 148 22.20 11.84 -16.55
CA GLU A 148 21.61 12.09 -17.87
C GLU A 148 21.00 13.50 -18.00
N VAL A 149 20.24 13.95 -17.00
CA VAL A 149 19.52 15.24 -17.03
C VAL A 149 20.46 16.41 -16.65
N GLY A 150 21.49 16.16 -15.86
CA GLY A 150 22.49 17.14 -15.43
C GLY A 150 21.87 18.31 -14.66
N ARG A 151 22.23 19.55 -15.04
CA ARG A 151 21.80 20.78 -14.32
C ARG A 151 20.31 21.12 -14.48
N SER A 152 19.57 20.37 -15.29
CA SER A 152 18.14 20.56 -15.51
C SER A 152 17.27 19.71 -14.59
N SER A 153 17.88 18.89 -13.72
CA SER A 153 17.13 18.03 -12.80
C SER A 153 16.32 18.88 -11.82
N ARG A 154 15.06 18.47 -11.62
CA ARG A 154 14.17 19.07 -10.63
C ARG A 154 14.30 18.35 -9.30
N ASP A 155 14.06 19.12 -8.23
CA ASP A 155 13.93 18.53 -6.91
C ASP A 155 12.65 17.68 -6.87
N PHE A 156 12.75 16.43 -6.39
CA PHE A 156 11.58 15.55 -6.26
C PHE A 156 11.62 14.66 -5.01
N ASP A 157 10.44 14.36 -4.49
CA ASP A 157 10.23 13.33 -3.49
C ASP A 157 9.44 12.19 -4.14
N LEU A 158 9.78 10.93 -3.86
CA LEU A 158 9.01 9.75 -4.29
C LEU A 158 8.75 8.84 -3.08
N THR A 159 7.49 8.51 -2.85
CA THR A 159 7.07 7.62 -1.78
C THR A 159 6.68 6.26 -2.34
N ILE A 160 7.29 5.20 -1.85
CA ILE A 160 6.99 3.83 -2.25
C ILE A 160 6.34 3.10 -1.06
N ILE A 161 5.14 2.58 -1.27
CA ILE A 161 4.40 1.83 -0.27
C ILE A 161 4.37 0.36 -0.68
N GLU A 162 5.06 -0.47 0.09
CA GLU A 162 5.15 -1.91 -0.13
C GLU A 162 3.96 -2.63 0.52
N LEU A 163 3.23 -3.37 -0.32
CA LEU A 163 2.10 -4.19 0.08
C LEU A 163 2.34 -5.66 -0.28
N PRO A 164 1.79 -6.61 0.49
CA PRO A 164 1.93 -8.03 0.22
C PRO A 164 0.90 -8.46 -0.81
N LEU A 165 1.27 -8.30 -2.09
CA LEU A 165 0.39 -8.54 -3.23
C LEU A 165 0.80 -9.80 -4.00
N THR A 166 -0.19 -10.53 -4.53
CA THR A 166 0.04 -11.79 -5.25
C THR A 166 0.86 -11.63 -6.52
N GLU A 167 0.72 -10.48 -7.20
CA GLU A 167 1.43 -10.16 -8.44
C GLU A 167 2.67 -9.28 -8.16
N PRO A 168 3.82 -9.56 -8.79
CA PRO A 168 5.00 -8.69 -8.74
C PRO A 168 4.77 -7.48 -9.65
N ARG A 169 3.95 -6.54 -9.20
CA ARG A 169 3.54 -5.35 -9.96
C ARG A 169 3.60 -4.09 -9.09
N ALA A 170 3.75 -2.94 -9.76
CA ALA A 170 3.66 -1.62 -9.17
C ALA A 170 2.57 -0.77 -9.86
N TRP A 171 2.06 0.21 -9.14
CA TRP A 171 1.06 1.16 -9.59
C TRP A 171 1.49 2.56 -9.17
N TYR A 172 1.63 3.45 -10.14
CA TYR A 172 1.92 4.86 -9.88
C TYR A 172 0.64 5.61 -9.50
N LEU A 173 0.74 6.45 -8.48
CA LEU A 173 -0.26 7.36 -8.01
C LEU A 173 0.35 8.77 -8.03
N GLU A 174 -0.27 9.63 -8.82
CA GLU A 174 0.11 11.04 -8.83
C GLU A 174 -0.09 11.68 -7.45
N PRO A 175 0.77 12.63 -7.06
CA PRO A 175 1.87 13.17 -7.87
C PRO A 175 3.22 12.46 -7.68
N SER A 176 3.36 11.58 -6.69
CA SER A 176 4.69 11.07 -6.30
C SER A 176 4.65 9.82 -5.44
N THR A 177 3.63 8.98 -5.58
CA THR A 177 3.49 7.76 -4.78
C THR A 177 3.43 6.52 -5.66
N ILE A 178 4.05 5.42 -5.24
CA ILE A 178 3.96 4.11 -5.90
C ILE A 178 3.45 3.09 -4.88
N PHE A 179 2.38 2.37 -5.20
CA PHE A 179 2.12 1.09 -4.55
C PHE A 179 2.91 0.01 -5.26
N MET A 180 3.56 -0.88 -4.51
CA MET A 180 4.26 -2.00 -5.12
C MET A 180 4.14 -3.28 -4.29
N SER A 181 4.22 -4.41 -4.98
CA SER A 181 4.42 -5.69 -4.30
C SER A 181 5.83 -5.78 -3.73
N HIS A 182 5.98 -6.21 -2.47
CA HIS A 182 7.31 -6.45 -1.87
C HIS A 182 8.17 -7.47 -2.65
N ARG A 183 7.53 -8.28 -3.51
CA ARG A 183 8.22 -9.27 -4.34
C ARG A 183 9.00 -8.63 -5.48
N LEU A 184 8.70 -7.39 -5.87
CA LEU A 184 9.36 -6.73 -6.99
C LEU A 184 10.85 -6.49 -6.75
N LEU A 185 11.26 -6.15 -5.51
CA LEU A 185 12.67 -5.91 -5.20
C LEU A 185 13.56 -7.15 -5.35
N SER A 186 12.97 -8.36 -5.34
CA SER A 186 13.70 -9.59 -5.65
C SER A 186 13.97 -9.78 -7.16
N GLN A 187 13.40 -8.92 -8.01
CA GLN A 187 13.49 -8.95 -9.47
C GLN A 187 13.93 -7.57 -9.99
N PRO A 188 15.23 -7.24 -9.92
CA PRO A 188 15.73 -5.90 -10.20
C PRO A 188 15.32 -5.34 -11.56
N ASP A 189 15.37 -6.15 -12.63
CA ASP A 189 14.99 -5.71 -13.98
C ASP A 189 13.52 -5.31 -14.07
N VAL A 190 12.64 -6.10 -13.44
CA VAL A 190 11.19 -5.82 -13.41
C VAL A 190 10.92 -4.58 -12.57
N PHE A 191 11.57 -4.48 -11.41
CA PHE A 191 11.48 -3.31 -10.55
C PHE A 191 11.91 -2.03 -11.28
N ARG A 192 13.09 -2.04 -11.92
CA ARG A 192 13.60 -0.90 -12.70
C ARG A 192 12.61 -0.50 -13.79
N SER A 193 12.01 -1.46 -14.51
CA SER A 193 11.04 -1.16 -15.56
C SER A 193 9.77 -0.42 -15.10
N TYR A 194 9.39 -0.56 -13.82
CA TYR A 194 8.26 0.16 -13.24
C TYR A 194 8.64 1.52 -12.64
N VAL A 195 9.81 1.61 -12.01
CA VAL A 195 10.24 2.83 -11.28
C VAL A 195 10.89 3.84 -12.21
N GLN A 196 11.65 3.39 -13.21
CA GLN A 196 12.37 4.27 -14.13
C GLN A 196 11.45 5.31 -14.81
N PRO A 197 10.29 4.94 -15.40
CA PRO A 197 9.40 5.93 -16.02
C PRO A 197 8.83 6.96 -15.04
N VAL A 198 8.68 6.59 -13.76
CA VAL A 198 8.20 7.51 -12.71
C VAL A 198 9.30 8.49 -12.34
N VAL A 199 10.54 8.01 -12.15
CA VAL A 199 11.68 8.88 -11.89
C VAL A 199 11.93 9.82 -13.08
N GLU A 200 11.82 9.34 -14.32
CA GLU A 200 11.92 10.18 -15.52
C GLU A 200 10.84 11.28 -15.61
N LEU A 201 9.66 11.05 -15.04
CA LEU A 201 8.57 12.02 -14.98
C LEU A 201 8.83 13.10 -13.92
N LEU A 202 9.48 12.73 -12.82
CA LEU A 202 9.70 13.58 -11.65
C LEU A 202 11.00 14.39 -11.71
N ALA A 203 12.08 13.78 -12.22
CA ALA A 203 13.45 14.31 -12.25
C ALA A 203 13.78 15.10 -13.52
#